data_AF-I2PXS5-F1
#
_entry.id   AF-I2PXS5-F1
#
_cell.length_a   1.000
_cell.length_b   1.000
_cell.length_c   1.000
_cell.angle_alpha   90.00
_cell.angle_beta   90.00
_cell.angle_gamma   90.00
#
_symmetry.space_group_name_H-M   'P 1'
#
loop_
_entity.id
_entity.type
_entity.pdbx_description
1 polymer ?
#
loop_
_entity_poly.entity_id
_entity_poly.type
_entity_poly.pdbx_seq_one_letter_code
_entity_poly.pdbx_strand_id
1 'polypeptide(L)'
;MTPSPIGAHPRACAVILAGGLSSRMGAGFKPLLALDGRTALGLLVDTFRRAGLADIVVVTGHRALEVAAEAVRLAVRAVYNPDYETGMFSSVRTGLAAVPAGCAQVCVTPVDVPLFRPATVARLLTRLAEADAPPIVYPVFSGERGHPPCLAASLLPAVLAHRGNGGLRQALAPFAFEEIPVPDANILADMDTPEDYAVLRTLALRRAIPTPAEAEALLAIERVPPQGLAHARGVAAVAEALGRVLNAAGAALDIALIKAAALLHDVAKGRPHHEAAGGELLSGLGFDAAAAIVAAHRDCELADDAPLTEREIVYLADKFVFGRWLVPVASRFQQKLDLFAADPDAAAAIARRRQNALRVLARVEAALGAPAETVIAAAGFRPGPPPPEAYQRAREGERGRKEASGGRGE
;
A
#
# COMPACT_ATOMS: atom_id res chain seq x y z
N MET A 1 1.09 17.97 9.09
CA MET A 1 1.35 18.05 7.65
C MET A 1 0.30 17.18 7.01
N THR A 2 -0.70 17.76 6.36
CA THR A 2 -1.60 17.06 5.44
C THR A 2 -0.80 16.19 4.48
N PRO A 3 -1.29 15.02 4.03
CA PRO A 3 -0.61 14.28 2.97
C PRO A 3 -0.44 15.25 1.82
N SER A 4 0.81 15.50 1.40
CA SER A 4 1.02 16.30 0.21
C SER A 4 0.22 15.63 -0.91
N PRO A 5 -0.66 16.37 -1.63
CA PRO A 5 -1.21 15.84 -2.86
C PRO A 5 -0.05 15.35 -3.70
N ILE A 6 -0.20 14.21 -4.38
CA ILE A 6 0.81 13.72 -5.32
C ILE A 6 1.21 14.92 -6.18
N GLY A 7 2.48 15.34 -6.06
CA GLY A 7 2.96 16.56 -6.68
C GLY A 7 2.77 16.48 -8.19
N ALA A 8 2.47 17.61 -8.83
CA ALA A 8 2.49 17.63 -10.28
C ALA A 8 3.93 17.39 -10.75
N HIS A 9 4.11 16.47 -11.70
CA HIS A 9 5.40 16.23 -12.36
C HIS A 9 5.26 16.63 -13.84
N PRO A 10 5.07 17.93 -14.17
CA PRO A 10 4.76 18.37 -15.53
C PRO A 10 5.90 18.17 -16.53
N ARG A 11 7.11 17.84 -16.03
CA ARG A 11 8.28 17.50 -16.84
C ARG A 11 8.57 16.00 -16.86
N ALA A 12 7.68 15.17 -16.33
CA ALA A 12 7.79 13.73 -16.41
C ALA A 12 6.87 13.18 -17.52
N CYS A 13 7.38 12.21 -18.28
CA CYS A 13 6.63 11.52 -19.32
C CYS A 13 6.52 10.03 -19.02
N ALA A 14 5.45 9.40 -19.50
CA ALA A 14 5.30 7.95 -19.49
C ALA A 14 5.36 7.40 -20.91
N VAL A 15 6.05 6.26 -21.07
CA VAL A 15 6.05 5.45 -22.29
C VAL A 15 5.47 4.09 -21.96
N ILE A 16 4.31 3.79 -22.52
CA ILE A 16 3.61 2.52 -22.38
C ILE A 16 3.83 1.68 -23.64
N LEU A 17 4.42 0.50 -23.49
CA LEU A 17 4.69 -0.43 -24.60
C LEU A 17 3.48 -1.35 -24.79
N ALA A 18 2.66 -1.08 -25.80
CA ALA A 18 1.41 -1.78 -26.08
C ALA A 18 1.36 -2.42 -27.49
N GLY A 19 2.52 -2.60 -28.13
CA GLY A 19 2.64 -3.13 -29.50
C GLY A 19 2.91 -4.64 -29.61
N GLY A 20 2.94 -5.36 -28.48
CA GLY A 20 3.30 -6.78 -28.44
C GLY A 20 2.22 -7.73 -28.96
N LEU A 21 2.64 -8.91 -29.42
CA LEU A 21 1.77 -9.92 -30.04
C LEU A 21 0.75 -10.58 -29.08
N SER A 22 0.99 -10.53 -27.76
CA SER A 22 0.17 -11.27 -26.76
C SER A 22 0.07 -12.78 -27.04
N SER A 23 1.10 -13.38 -27.66
CA SER A 23 1.03 -14.74 -28.23
C SER A 23 0.72 -15.86 -27.23
N ARG A 24 1.05 -15.68 -25.95
CA ARG A 24 0.77 -16.64 -24.86
C ARG A 24 -0.64 -16.53 -24.27
N MET A 25 -1.40 -15.49 -24.65
CA MET A 25 -2.72 -15.19 -24.09
C MET A 25 -3.88 -15.86 -24.85
N GLY A 26 -3.58 -16.76 -25.80
CA GLY A 26 -4.57 -17.34 -26.68
C GLY A 26 -5.31 -16.26 -27.47
N ALA A 27 -6.62 -16.14 -27.27
CA ALA A 27 -7.45 -15.11 -27.92
C ALA A 27 -7.38 -13.73 -27.23
N GLY A 28 -6.76 -13.63 -26.05
CA GLY A 28 -6.67 -12.39 -25.29
C GLY A 28 -5.64 -11.42 -25.89
N PHE A 29 -6.01 -10.13 -25.99
CA PHE A 29 -5.10 -9.09 -26.42
C PHE A 29 -4.83 -8.11 -25.27
N LYS A 30 -3.66 -8.24 -24.65
CA LYS A 30 -3.32 -7.64 -23.35
C LYS A 30 -3.71 -6.16 -23.20
N PRO A 31 -3.43 -5.25 -24.16
CA PRO A 31 -3.74 -3.83 -24.00
C PRO A 31 -5.23 -3.53 -23.72
N LEU A 32 -6.13 -4.36 -24.25
CA LEU A 32 -7.58 -4.14 -24.24
C LEU A 32 -8.31 -5.10 -23.29
N LEU A 33 -7.61 -5.98 -22.58
CA LEU A 33 -8.21 -6.85 -21.57
C LEU A 33 -8.73 -6.01 -20.39
N ALA A 34 -9.89 -6.42 -19.87
CA ALA A 34 -10.63 -5.67 -18.85
C ALA A 34 -10.28 -6.13 -17.43
N LEU A 35 -9.78 -5.20 -16.63
CA LEU A 35 -9.48 -5.35 -15.21
C LEU A 35 -10.31 -4.29 -14.47
N ASP A 36 -11.22 -4.72 -13.60
CA ASP A 36 -12.11 -3.82 -12.86
C ASP A 36 -12.86 -2.84 -13.78
N GLY A 37 -13.46 -3.38 -14.85
CA GLY A 37 -14.23 -2.60 -15.83
C GLY A 37 -13.42 -1.67 -16.75
N ARG A 38 -12.09 -1.63 -16.62
CA ARG A 38 -11.19 -0.78 -17.41
C ARG A 38 -10.17 -1.61 -18.19
N THR A 39 -9.76 -1.13 -19.36
CA THR A 39 -8.68 -1.78 -20.14
C THR A 39 -7.36 -1.70 -19.39
N ALA A 40 -6.45 -2.65 -19.61
CA ALA A 40 -5.09 -2.61 -19.06
C ALA A 40 -4.37 -1.29 -19.42
N LEU A 41 -4.50 -0.84 -20.68
CA LEU A 41 -4.00 0.46 -21.11
C LEU A 41 -4.66 1.62 -20.36
N GLY A 42 -5.98 1.59 -20.19
CA GLY A 42 -6.72 2.60 -19.45
C GLY A 42 -6.31 2.71 -17.98
N LEU A 43 -6.03 1.58 -17.33
CA LEU A 43 -5.52 1.56 -15.96
C LEU A 43 -4.15 2.23 -15.85
N LEU A 44 -3.22 1.92 -16.76
CA LEU A 44 -1.89 2.54 -16.76
C LEU A 44 -1.97 4.05 -17.01
N VAL A 45 -2.80 4.48 -17.97
CA VAL A 45 -3.02 5.90 -18.24
C VAL A 45 -3.60 6.63 -17.01
N ASP A 46 -4.59 6.05 -16.34
CA ASP A 46 -5.14 6.59 -15.08
C ASP A 46 -4.06 6.65 -13.98
N THR A 47 -3.26 5.58 -13.84
CA THR A 47 -2.18 5.53 -12.86
C THR A 47 -1.16 6.65 -13.06
N PHE A 48 -0.67 6.86 -14.30
CA PHE A 48 0.29 7.93 -14.59
C PHE A 48 -0.32 9.33 -14.43
N ARG A 49 -1.59 9.53 -14.81
CA ARG A 49 -2.28 10.82 -14.59
C ARG A 49 -2.41 11.15 -13.12
N ARG A 50 -2.85 10.19 -12.30
CA ARG A 50 -2.94 10.33 -10.84
C ARG A 50 -1.57 10.51 -10.19
N ALA A 51 -0.52 10.01 -10.83
CA ALA A 51 0.86 10.24 -10.43
C ALA A 51 1.39 11.63 -10.84
N GLY A 52 0.59 12.47 -11.50
CA GLY A 52 0.95 13.84 -11.86
C GLY A 52 1.63 14.00 -13.23
N LEU A 53 1.61 12.98 -14.09
CA LEU A 53 2.17 13.06 -15.44
C LEU A 53 1.10 13.52 -16.45
N ALA A 54 1.46 14.51 -17.27
CA ALA A 54 0.60 15.03 -18.34
C ALA A 54 0.89 14.36 -19.69
N ASP A 55 2.16 14.06 -19.97
CA ASP A 55 2.63 13.51 -21.25
C ASP A 55 2.74 12.00 -21.19
N ILE A 56 1.79 11.31 -21.83
CA ILE A 56 1.75 9.85 -21.91
C ILE A 56 1.79 9.43 -23.38
N VAL A 57 2.79 8.61 -23.71
CA VAL A 57 3.03 8.05 -25.04
C VAL A 57 2.72 6.56 -25.02
N VAL A 58 1.81 6.13 -25.89
CA VAL A 58 1.47 4.72 -26.10
C VAL A 58 2.14 4.24 -27.37
N VAL A 59 3.03 3.27 -27.25
CA VAL A 59 3.66 2.61 -28.40
C VAL A 59 2.77 1.47 -28.88
N THR A 60 2.35 1.56 -30.13
CA THR A 60 1.50 0.58 -30.81
C THR A 60 2.34 -0.29 -31.76
N GLY A 61 1.78 -1.42 -32.20
CA GLY A 61 2.47 -2.39 -33.05
C GLY A 61 1.46 -3.39 -33.61
N HIS A 62 1.46 -4.63 -33.12
CA HIS A 62 0.40 -5.57 -33.46
C HIS A 62 -0.98 -5.00 -33.12
N ARG A 63 -1.95 -5.12 -34.05
CA ARG A 63 -3.31 -4.55 -33.95
C ARG A 63 -3.30 -3.04 -33.64
N ALA A 64 -2.35 -2.30 -34.25
CA ALA A 64 -2.12 -0.88 -33.98
C ALA A 64 -3.38 -0.01 -34.00
N LEU A 65 -4.31 -0.24 -34.95
CA LEU A 65 -5.53 0.56 -35.05
C LEU A 65 -6.42 0.45 -33.81
N GLU A 66 -6.50 -0.73 -33.20
CA GLU A 66 -7.32 -0.95 -32.00
C GLU A 66 -6.69 -0.29 -30.77
N VAL A 67 -5.37 -0.42 -30.61
CA VAL A 67 -4.63 0.27 -29.53
C VAL A 67 -4.66 1.79 -29.72
N ALA A 68 -4.55 2.27 -30.96
CA ALA A 68 -4.64 3.69 -31.28
C ALA A 68 -6.05 4.24 -31.02
N ALA A 69 -7.11 3.50 -31.36
CA ALA A 69 -8.48 3.88 -31.03
C ALA A 69 -8.69 4.01 -29.51
N GLU A 70 -8.14 3.08 -28.74
CA GLU A 70 -8.17 3.16 -27.28
C GLU A 70 -7.35 4.34 -26.73
N ALA A 71 -6.16 4.61 -27.29
CA ALA A 71 -5.36 5.78 -26.94
C ALA A 71 -6.10 7.10 -27.22
N VAL A 72 -6.81 7.20 -28.35
CA VAL A 72 -7.67 8.34 -28.68
C VAL A 72 -8.81 8.48 -27.67
N ARG A 73 -9.50 7.39 -27.33
CA ARG A 73 -10.56 7.39 -26.30
C ARG A 73 -10.04 7.88 -24.94
N LEU A 74 -8.81 7.51 -24.61
CA LEU A 74 -8.12 7.91 -23.39
C LEU A 74 -7.50 9.32 -23.47
N ALA A 75 -7.54 9.99 -24.63
CA ALA A 75 -6.91 11.28 -24.89
C ALA A 75 -5.39 11.27 -24.60
N VAL A 76 -4.68 10.26 -25.10
CA VAL A 76 -3.22 10.14 -25.03
C VAL A 76 -2.63 9.91 -26.42
N ARG A 77 -1.34 10.22 -26.60
CA ARG A 77 -0.69 10.11 -27.90
C ARG A 77 -0.27 8.67 -28.18
N ALA A 78 -0.62 8.18 -29.37
CA ALA A 78 -0.12 6.90 -29.88
C ALA A 78 1.03 7.12 -30.89
N VAL A 79 2.03 6.24 -30.86
CA VAL A 79 3.08 6.15 -31.87
C VAL A 79 3.20 4.73 -32.38
N TYR A 80 3.34 4.54 -33.69
CA TYR A 80 3.43 3.22 -34.30
C TYR A 80 4.89 2.77 -34.40
N ASN A 81 5.18 1.58 -33.89
CA ASN A 81 6.45 0.90 -34.10
C ASN A 81 6.30 -0.07 -35.28
N PRO A 82 6.88 0.22 -36.46
CA PRO A 82 6.83 -0.71 -37.60
C PRO A 82 7.62 -1.99 -37.36
N ASP A 83 8.61 -1.97 -36.46
CA ASP A 83 9.52 -3.08 -36.17
C ASP A 83 9.11 -3.82 -34.89
N TYR A 84 7.82 -3.86 -34.55
CA TYR A 84 7.34 -4.47 -33.29
C TYR A 84 7.68 -5.96 -33.14
N GLU A 85 7.93 -6.65 -34.25
CA GLU A 85 8.31 -8.07 -34.30
C GLU A 85 9.78 -8.32 -33.94
N THR A 86 10.64 -7.30 -33.98
CA THR A 86 12.08 -7.43 -33.68
C THR A 86 12.38 -7.43 -32.17
N GLY A 87 11.36 -7.56 -31.33
CA GLY A 87 11.45 -7.61 -29.87
C GLY A 87 11.16 -6.28 -29.17
N MET A 88 10.98 -6.35 -27.84
CA MET A 88 10.51 -5.23 -27.01
C MET A 88 11.37 -3.95 -27.12
N PHE A 89 12.67 -4.09 -27.40
CA PHE A 89 13.57 -2.92 -27.45
C PHE A 89 13.30 -1.98 -28.63
N SER A 90 12.78 -2.46 -29.77
CA SER A 90 12.34 -1.57 -30.86
C SER A 90 11.18 -0.68 -30.40
N SER A 91 10.27 -1.22 -29.59
CA SER A 91 9.15 -0.47 -29.01
C SER A 91 9.65 0.56 -28.01
N VAL A 92 10.62 0.20 -27.15
CA VAL A 92 11.26 1.15 -26.24
C VAL A 92 11.89 2.31 -27.01
N ARG A 93 12.67 2.03 -28.05
CA ARG A 93 13.31 3.08 -28.87
C ARG A 93 12.28 3.98 -29.54
N THR A 94 11.21 3.40 -30.10
CA THR A 94 10.11 4.15 -30.73
C THR A 94 9.44 5.09 -29.72
N GLY A 95 9.14 4.59 -28.52
CA GLY A 95 8.51 5.39 -27.47
C GLY A 95 9.42 6.49 -26.92
N LEU A 96 10.69 6.17 -26.66
CA LEU A 96 11.67 7.15 -26.17
C LEU A 96 12.00 8.24 -27.19
N ALA A 97 12.08 7.90 -28.49
CA ALA A 97 12.24 8.89 -29.56
C ALA A 97 11.06 9.86 -29.66
N ALA A 98 9.89 9.44 -29.20
CA ALA A 98 8.69 10.25 -29.20
C ALA A 98 8.55 11.15 -27.96
N VAL A 99 9.41 11.01 -26.94
CA VAL A 99 9.37 11.85 -25.73
C VAL A 99 9.67 13.32 -26.06
N PRO A 100 8.87 14.30 -25.57
CA PRO A 100 9.12 15.72 -25.82
C PRO A 100 10.46 16.21 -25.26
N ALA A 101 11.13 17.14 -25.94
CA ALA A 101 12.44 17.66 -25.55
C ALA A 101 12.46 18.36 -24.17
N GLY A 102 11.32 18.87 -23.68
CA GLY A 102 11.20 19.50 -22.35
C GLY A 102 11.17 18.53 -21.17
N CYS A 103 11.02 17.23 -21.45
CA CYS A 103 10.97 16.17 -20.46
C CYS A 103 12.28 16.06 -19.67
N ALA A 104 12.17 15.94 -18.34
CA ALA A 104 13.29 15.70 -17.43
C ALA A 104 13.36 14.23 -16.98
N GLN A 105 12.23 13.53 -16.93
CA GLN A 105 12.13 12.18 -16.35
C GLN A 105 11.18 11.31 -17.17
N VAL A 106 11.53 10.06 -17.42
CA VAL A 106 10.71 9.14 -18.22
C VAL A 106 10.44 7.85 -17.47
N CYS A 107 9.18 7.50 -17.30
CA CYS A 107 8.75 6.16 -16.88
C CYS A 107 8.57 5.27 -18.10
N VAL A 108 9.11 4.04 -18.09
CA VAL A 108 8.92 3.08 -19.17
C VAL A 108 8.25 1.83 -18.61
N THR A 109 7.12 1.41 -19.18
CA THR A 109 6.40 0.22 -18.70
C THR A 109 5.79 -0.56 -19.86
N PRO A 110 5.86 -1.90 -19.84
CA PRO A 110 5.03 -2.70 -20.72
C PRO A 110 3.57 -2.65 -20.26
N VAL A 111 2.63 -2.80 -21.19
CA VAL A 111 1.18 -2.72 -20.91
C VAL A 111 0.67 -3.86 -20.01
N ASP A 112 1.47 -4.91 -19.84
CA ASP A 112 1.09 -6.13 -19.16
C ASP A 112 1.33 -6.13 -17.65
N VAL A 113 1.88 -5.05 -17.09
CA VAL A 113 1.98 -4.81 -15.64
C VAL A 113 1.08 -3.62 -15.23
N PRO A 114 -0.27 -3.75 -15.25
CA PRO A 114 -1.16 -2.59 -15.24
C PRO A 114 -1.58 -2.11 -13.85
N LEU A 115 -1.22 -2.82 -12.76
CA LEU A 115 -1.84 -2.62 -11.45
C LEU A 115 -1.01 -1.83 -10.43
N PHE A 116 0.25 -1.49 -10.74
CA PHE A 116 1.06 -0.64 -9.85
C PHE A 116 0.37 0.69 -9.56
N ARG A 117 0.68 1.26 -8.40
CA ARG A 117 -0.09 2.37 -7.82
C ARG A 117 0.48 3.74 -8.20
N PRO A 118 -0.35 4.80 -8.28
CA PRO A 118 0.13 6.16 -8.54
C PRO A 118 1.21 6.61 -7.54
N ALA A 119 1.07 6.23 -6.27
CA ALA A 119 2.03 6.55 -5.21
C ALA A 119 3.42 5.97 -5.46
N THR A 120 3.50 4.78 -6.07
CA THR A 120 4.77 4.15 -6.49
C THR A 120 5.47 5.02 -7.51
N VAL A 121 4.77 5.45 -8.57
CA VAL A 121 5.33 6.31 -9.61
C VAL A 121 5.76 7.67 -9.05
N ALA A 122 4.90 8.31 -8.25
CA ALA A 122 5.19 9.61 -7.64
C ALA A 122 6.44 9.57 -6.75
N ARG A 123 6.60 8.49 -5.98
CA ARG A 123 7.78 8.29 -5.12
C ARG A 123 9.06 8.16 -5.94
N LEU A 124 9.03 7.40 -7.04
CA LEU A 124 10.18 7.25 -7.93
C LEU A 124 10.56 8.58 -8.60
N LEU A 125 9.57 9.31 -9.11
CA LEU A 125 9.80 10.61 -9.75
C LEU A 125 10.31 11.67 -8.78
N THR A 126 9.80 11.67 -7.54
CA THR A 126 10.30 12.55 -6.48
C THR A 126 11.76 12.26 -6.19
N ARG A 127 12.13 10.99 -5.97
CA ARG A 127 13.54 10.61 -5.74
C ARG A 127 14.42 10.99 -6.92
N LEU A 128 14.00 10.69 -8.15
CA LEU A 128 14.76 10.98 -9.35
C LEU A 128 14.93 12.50 -9.63
N ALA A 129 14.16 13.37 -8.96
CA ALA A 129 14.27 14.81 -9.09
C ALA A 129 15.27 15.43 -8.10
N GLU A 130 15.73 14.67 -7.12
CA GLU A 130 16.71 15.12 -6.13
C GLU A 130 18.10 15.29 -6.76
N ALA A 131 18.87 16.27 -6.29
CA ALA A 131 20.14 16.66 -6.91
C ALA A 131 21.22 15.58 -6.85
N ASP A 132 21.15 14.68 -5.86
CA ASP A 132 22.06 13.56 -5.64
C ASP A 132 21.53 12.22 -6.19
N ALA A 133 20.41 12.24 -6.91
CA ALA A 133 19.81 11.03 -7.45
C ALA A 133 20.66 10.42 -8.57
N PRO A 134 20.82 9.08 -8.60
CA PRO A 134 21.33 8.42 -9.79
C PRO A 134 20.33 8.61 -10.94
N PRO A 135 20.78 8.47 -12.20
CA PRO A 135 19.93 8.74 -13.37
C PRO A 135 18.87 7.65 -13.61
N ILE A 136 18.81 6.61 -12.77
CA ILE A 136 17.86 5.50 -12.86
C ILE A 136 17.36 5.15 -11.47
N VAL A 137 16.05 4.99 -11.34
CA VAL A 137 15.43 4.43 -10.14
C VAL A 137 14.50 3.27 -10.50
N TYR A 138 14.56 2.19 -9.72
CA TYR A 138 13.69 1.03 -9.83
C TYR A 138 12.82 0.91 -8.58
N PRO A 139 11.51 0.64 -8.70
CA PRO A 139 10.74 0.19 -7.55
C PRO A 139 11.16 -1.23 -7.18
N VAL A 140 11.26 -1.49 -5.87
CA VAL A 140 11.56 -2.82 -5.33
C VAL A 140 10.52 -3.22 -4.30
N PHE A 141 10.03 -4.45 -4.43
CA PHE A 141 9.14 -5.09 -3.48
C PHE A 141 9.74 -6.44 -3.10
N SER A 142 9.91 -6.70 -1.80
CA SER A 142 10.45 -7.96 -1.27
C SER A 142 11.79 -8.39 -1.89
N GLY A 143 12.65 -7.43 -2.26
CA GLY A 143 13.97 -7.68 -2.86
C GLY A 143 13.95 -7.88 -4.39
N GLU A 144 12.78 -7.80 -5.02
CA GLU A 144 12.63 -7.94 -6.47
C GLU A 144 12.34 -6.58 -7.12
N ARG A 145 13.07 -6.27 -8.19
CA ARG A 145 12.85 -5.08 -9.03
C ARG A 145 11.62 -5.27 -9.90
N GLY A 146 10.76 -4.25 -9.94
CA GLY A 146 9.55 -4.25 -10.75
C GLY A 146 9.40 -3.04 -11.67
N HIS A 147 8.17 -2.78 -12.09
CA HIS A 147 7.78 -1.68 -12.97
C HIS A 147 7.05 -0.54 -12.24
N PRO A 148 7.13 0.70 -12.76
CA PRO A 148 7.97 1.12 -13.88
C PRO A 148 9.38 1.55 -13.42
N PRO A 149 10.46 1.18 -14.12
CA PRO A 149 11.70 1.95 -14.02
C PRO A 149 11.47 3.41 -14.45
N CYS A 150 12.11 4.33 -13.74
CA CYS A 150 12.13 5.75 -14.10
C CYS A 150 13.56 6.19 -14.43
N LEU A 151 13.72 6.93 -15.51
CA LEU A 151 14.99 7.31 -16.11
C LEU A 151 15.10 8.83 -16.20
N ALA A 152 16.27 9.39 -15.93
CA ALA A 152 16.57 10.76 -16.29
C ALA A 152 16.54 10.89 -17.83
N ALA A 153 15.91 11.95 -18.34
CA ALA A 153 15.79 12.20 -19.78
C ALA A 153 17.16 12.36 -20.46
N SER A 154 18.20 12.72 -19.71
CA SER A 154 19.59 12.78 -20.18
C SER A 154 20.14 11.44 -20.68
N LEU A 155 19.52 10.30 -20.29
CA LEU A 155 19.92 8.98 -20.76
C LEU A 155 19.37 8.62 -22.14
N LEU A 156 18.33 9.30 -22.62
CA LEU A 156 17.64 8.94 -23.87
C LEU A 156 18.59 8.87 -25.07
N PRO A 157 19.50 9.83 -25.32
CA PRO A 157 20.45 9.74 -26.43
C PRO A 157 21.30 8.47 -26.39
N ALA A 158 21.80 8.08 -25.21
CA ALA A 158 22.62 6.87 -25.04
C ALA A 158 21.79 5.60 -25.26
N VAL A 159 20.58 5.53 -24.73
CA VAL A 159 19.67 4.39 -24.93
C VAL A 159 19.28 4.25 -26.40
N LEU A 160 18.98 5.36 -27.09
CA LEU A 160 18.63 5.36 -28.52
C LEU A 160 19.80 5.00 -29.43
N ALA A 161 21.02 5.31 -29.01
CA ALA A 161 22.27 4.96 -29.70
C ALA A 161 22.71 3.51 -29.45
N HIS A 162 22.16 2.82 -28.46
CA HIS A 162 22.50 1.43 -28.18
C HIS A 162 22.18 0.51 -29.37
N ARG A 163 23.13 -0.37 -29.71
CA ARG A 163 23.03 -1.39 -30.78
C ARG A 163 23.29 -2.81 -30.28
N GLY A 164 23.54 -2.96 -28.98
CA GLY A 164 23.80 -4.26 -28.37
C GLY A 164 22.55 -5.12 -28.24
N ASN A 165 22.76 -6.42 -28.06
CA ASN A 165 21.73 -7.37 -27.70
C ASN A 165 21.37 -7.24 -26.20
N GLY A 166 20.16 -7.62 -25.80
CA GLY A 166 19.74 -7.60 -24.38
C GLY A 166 18.83 -6.45 -23.97
N GLY A 167 18.40 -5.62 -24.93
CA GLY A 167 17.31 -4.65 -24.78
C GLY A 167 17.61 -3.51 -23.80
N LEU A 168 16.56 -2.94 -23.19
CA LEU A 168 16.69 -1.78 -22.31
C LEU A 168 17.60 -2.06 -21.11
N ARG A 169 17.54 -3.28 -20.55
CA ARG A 169 18.41 -3.67 -19.43
C ARG A 169 19.89 -3.52 -19.77
N GLN A 170 20.31 -4.00 -20.94
CA GLN A 170 21.70 -3.88 -21.37
C GLN A 170 22.08 -2.44 -21.72
N ALA A 171 21.15 -1.68 -22.33
CA ALA A 171 21.35 -0.27 -22.62
C ALA A 171 21.56 0.58 -21.34
N LEU A 172 20.95 0.18 -20.23
CA LEU A 172 21.03 0.86 -18.93
C LEU A 172 22.17 0.35 -18.04
N ALA A 173 22.75 -0.83 -18.31
CA ALA A 173 23.77 -1.45 -17.48
C ALA A 173 25.00 -0.57 -17.13
N PRO A 174 25.47 0.34 -18.00
CA PRO A 174 26.61 1.22 -17.68
C PRO A 174 26.33 2.33 -16.67
N PHE A 175 25.05 2.60 -16.35
CA PHE A 175 24.66 3.75 -15.55
C PHE A 175 24.35 3.34 -14.10
N ALA A 176 24.67 4.24 -13.17
CA ALA A 176 24.28 4.07 -11.77
C ALA A 176 22.75 4.03 -11.64
N PHE A 177 22.26 3.23 -10.69
CA PHE A 177 20.85 3.14 -10.37
C PHE A 177 20.65 3.05 -8.85
N GLU A 178 19.43 3.33 -8.42
CA GLU A 178 18.98 3.09 -7.06
C GLU A 178 17.70 2.25 -7.05
N GLU A 179 17.59 1.41 -6.02
CA GLU A 179 16.42 0.58 -5.75
C GLU A 179 15.60 1.23 -4.63
N ILE A 180 14.35 1.54 -4.92
CA ILE A 180 13.44 2.25 -4.03
C ILE A 180 12.41 1.27 -3.47
N PRO A 181 12.50 0.92 -2.17
CA PRO A 181 11.50 0.05 -1.54
C PRO A 181 10.11 0.68 -1.58
N VAL A 182 9.12 -0.06 -2.08
CA VAL A 182 7.72 0.38 -2.16
C VAL A 182 6.79 -0.66 -1.55
N PRO A 183 5.68 -0.28 -0.89
CA PRO A 183 4.69 -1.22 -0.38
C PRO A 183 3.68 -1.60 -1.47
N ASP A 184 4.16 -1.99 -2.64
CA ASP A 184 3.34 -2.24 -3.82
C ASP A 184 3.79 -3.53 -4.51
N ALA A 185 3.08 -4.62 -4.24
CA ALA A 185 3.38 -5.92 -4.86
C ALA A 185 3.02 -5.93 -6.36
N ASN A 186 2.15 -5.02 -6.80
CA ASN A 186 1.67 -4.99 -8.18
C ASN A 186 2.72 -4.49 -9.18
N ILE A 187 3.88 -4.02 -8.71
CA ILE A 187 5.03 -3.73 -9.58
C ILE A 187 5.59 -4.98 -10.25
N LEU A 188 5.28 -6.17 -9.71
CA LEU A 188 5.73 -7.48 -10.18
C LEU A 188 4.62 -8.28 -10.89
N ALA A 189 3.39 -7.77 -10.91
CA ALA A 189 2.23 -8.53 -11.37
C ALA A 189 1.99 -8.32 -12.88
N ASP A 190 2.58 -9.19 -13.70
CA ASP A 190 2.35 -9.23 -15.15
C ASP A 190 1.16 -10.12 -15.55
N MET A 191 0.68 -9.97 -16.79
CA MET A 191 -0.35 -10.83 -17.41
C MET A 191 0.22 -11.66 -18.57
N ASP A 192 1.23 -12.49 -18.34
CA ASP A 192 1.83 -13.30 -19.41
C ASP A 192 0.96 -14.45 -19.91
N THR A 193 0.11 -14.99 -19.03
CA THR A 193 -0.79 -16.12 -19.31
C THR A 193 -2.25 -15.82 -18.94
N PRO A 194 -3.22 -16.61 -19.45
CA PRO A 194 -4.62 -16.52 -19.01
C PRO A 194 -4.79 -16.70 -17.49
N GLU A 195 -3.96 -17.54 -16.87
CA GLU A 195 -3.92 -17.76 -15.44
C GLU A 195 -3.46 -16.49 -14.70
N ASP A 196 -2.40 -15.83 -15.18
CA ASP A 196 -1.93 -14.55 -14.62
C ASP A 196 -3.00 -13.46 -14.71
N TYR A 197 -3.71 -13.42 -15.85
CA TYR A 197 -4.84 -12.51 -16.02
C TYR A 197 -6.00 -12.79 -15.05
N ALA A 198 -6.31 -14.06 -14.77
CA ALA A 198 -7.32 -14.42 -13.78
C ALA A 198 -6.94 -13.95 -12.37
N VAL A 199 -5.65 -14.08 -12.00
CA VAL A 199 -5.10 -13.54 -10.74
C VAL A 199 -5.23 -12.01 -10.72
N LEU A 200 -4.80 -11.33 -11.78
CA LEU A 200 -4.89 -9.87 -11.89
C LEU A 200 -6.33 -9.35 -11.82
N ARG A 201 -7.31 -10.06 -12.37
CA ARG A 201 -8.74 -9.70 -12.23
C ARG A 201 -9.17 -9.67 -10.77
N THR A 202 -8.67 -10.61 -9.97
CA THR A 202 -8.97 -10.66 -8.53
C THR A 202 -8.23 -9.55 -7.78
N LEU A 203 -6.96 -9.32 -8.11
CA LEU A 203 -6.16 -8.23 -7.52
C LEU A 203 -6.76 -6.86 -7.82
N ALA A 204 -7.22 -6.63 -9.06
CA ALA A 204 -7.78 -5.36 -9.50
C ALA A 204 -8.97 -4.92 -8.64
N LEU A 205 -9.83 -5.86 -8.23
CA LEU A 205 -11.00 -5.59 -7.38
C LEU A 205 -10.63 -5.28 -5.91
N ARG A 206 -9.42 -5.65 -5.47
CA ARG A 206 -9.00 -5.53 -4.06
C ARG A 206 -7.85 -4.57 -3.85
N ARG A 207 -7.50 -3.72 -4.84
CA ARG A 207 -6.36 -2.79 -4.78
C ARG A 207 -6.40 -1.83 -3.58
N ALA A 208 -7.61 -1.52 -3.09
CA ALA A 208 -7.85 -0.65 -1.94
C ALA A 208 -7.50 -1.29 -0.58
N ILE A 209 -7.14 -2.58 -0.56
CA ILE A 209 -6.75 -3.32 0.64
C ILE A 209 -5.32 -3.83 0.44
N PRO A 210 -4.36 -3.47 1.30
CA PRO A 210 -3.01 -4.00 1.19
C PRO A 210 -3.00 -5.50 1.52
N THR A 211 -2.21 -6.26 0.77
CA THR A 211 -1.89 -7.64 1.15
C THR A 211 -1.07 -7.66 2.45
N PRO A 212 -1.01 -8.78 3.19
CA PRO A 212 -0.15 -8.89 4.35
C PRO A 212 1.32 -8.58 4.05
N ALA A 213 1.82 -8.94 2.86
CA ALA A 213 3.18 -8.63 2.44
C ALA A 213 3.39 -7.13 2.17
N GLU A 214 2.42 -6.45 1.56
CA GLU A 214 2.45 -4.99 1.38
C GLU A 214 2.38 -4.27 2.73
N ALA A 215 1.57 -4.75 3.67
CA ALA A 215 1.48 -4.19 5.01
C ALA A 215 2.83 -4.32 5.77
N GLU A 216 3.46 -5.50 5.72
CA GLU A 216 4.78 -5.72 6.34
C GLU A 216 5.88 -4.87 5.67
N ALA A 217 5.87 -4.76 4.34
CA ALA A 217 6.77 -3.87 3.61
C ALA A 217 6.59 -2.40 4.03
N LEU A 218 5.34 -1.95 4.21
CA LEU A 218 5.06 -0.60 4.68
C LEU A 218 5.57 -0.38 6.10
N LEU A 219 5.33 -1.31 7.03
CA LEU A 219 5.85 -1.21 8.40
C LEU A 219 7.39 -1.12 8.43
N ALA A 220 8.08 -1.83 7.54
CA ALA A 220 9.52 -1.74 7.38
C ALA A 220 9.99 -0.39 6.82
N ILE A 221 9.30 0.13 5.79
CA ILE A 221 9.56 1.44 5.18
C ILE A 221 9.40 2.55 6.22
N GLU A 222 8.35 2.48 7.04
CA GLU A 222 8.05 3.43 8.12
C GLU A 222 8.92 3.21 9.37
N ARG A 223 9.84 2.23 9.33
CA ARG A 223 10.82 1.92 10.39
C ARG A 223 10.15 1.66 11.74
N VAL A 224 9.01 0.95 11.74
CA VAL A 224 8.31 0.59 12.98
C VAL A 224 9.22 -0.29 13.84
N PRO A 225 9.42 0.04 15.14
CA PRO A 225 10.36 -0.68 15.98
C PRO A 225 9.89 -2.12 16.27
N PRO A 226 10.80 -3.05 16.65
CA PRO A 226 10.47 -4.46 16.87
C PRO A 226 9.28 -4.71 17.81
N GLN A 227 9.13 -3.90 18.86
CA GLN A 227 7.99 -3.98 19.77
C GLN A 227 6.67 -3.58 19.09
N GLY A 228 6.70 -2.55 18.24
CA GLY A 228 5.55 -2.11 17.45
C GLY A 228 5.15 -3.18 16.43
N LEU A 229 6.12 -3.81 15.76
CA LEU A 229 5.87 -4.93 14.85
C LEU A 229 5.22 -6.13 15.56
N ALA A 230 5.75 -6.49 16.75
CA ALA A 230 5.17 -7.57 17.54
C ALA A 230 3.72 -7.27 17.95
N HIS A 231 3.45 -6.03 18.37
CA HIS A 231 2.10 -5.55 18.68
C HIS A 231 1.17 -5.63 17.46
N ALA A 232 1.56 -5.03 16.34
CA ALA A 232 0.79 -5.06 15.09
C ALA A 232 0.41 -6.48 14.64
N ARG A 233 1.39 -7.40 14.63
CA ARG A 233 1.16 -8.82 14.29
C ARG A 233 0.24 -9.51 15.28
N GLY A 234 0.39 -9.20 16.57
CA GLY A 234 -0.50 -9.71 17.62
C GLY A 234 -1.95 -9.26 17.41
N VAL A 235 -2.15 -7.96 17.18
CA VAL A 235 -3.48 -7.37 16.91
C VAL A 235 -4.09 -7.99 15.65
N ALA A 236 -3.32 -8.15 14.58
CA ALA A 236 -3.79 -8.76 13.35
C ALA A 236 -4.24 -10.21 13.51
N ALA A 237 -3.48 -11.02 14.26
CA ALA A 237 -3.85 -12.41 14.51
C ALA A 237 -5.10 -12.53 15.40
N VAL A 238 -5.24 -11.68 16.43
CA VAL A 238 -6.46 -11.62 17.25
C VAL A 238 -7.66 -11.18 16.42
N ALA A 239 -7.52 -10.11 15.63
CA ALA A 239 -8.60 -9.58 14.81
C ALA A 239 -9.06 -10.60 13.75
N GLU A 240 -8.11 -11.30 13.11
CA GLU A 240 -8.40 -12.38 12.16
C GLU A 240 -9.14 -13.54 12.82
N ALA A 241 -8.73 -13.95 14.02
CA ALA A 241 -9.40 -15.03 14.76
C ALA A 241 -10.85 -14.68 15.09
N LEU A 242 -11.07 -13.48 15.64
CA LEU A 242 -12.42 -12.98 15.97
C LEU A 242 -13.29 -12.88 14.70
N GLY A 243 -12.76 -12.25 13.64
CA GLY A 243 -13.47 -12.09 12.38
C GLY A 243 -13.89 -13.41 11.76
N ARG A 244 -13.02 -14.44 11.75
CA ARG A 244 -13.36 -15.76 11.19
C ARG A 244 -14.50 -16.44 11.95
N VAL A 245 -14.51 -16.39 13.28
CA VAL A 245 -15.59 -16.98 14.08
C VAL A 245 -16.89 -16.20 13.89
N LEU A 246 -16.83 -14.87 13.84
CA LEU A 246 -17.99 -14.04 13.53
C LEU A 246 -18.56 -14.32 12.14
N ASN A 247 -17.71 -14.55 11.13
CA ASN A 247 -18.16 -14.96 9.80
C ASN A 247 -18.81 -16.34 9.80
N ALA A 248 -18.29 -17.28 10.59
CA ALA A 248 -18.95 -18.57 10.79
C ALA A 248 -20.32 -18.43 11.48
N ALA A 249 -20.51 -17.36 12.27
CA ALA A 249 -21.78 -16.98 12.87
C ALA A 249 -22.65 -16.05 11.98
N GLY A 250 -22.22 -15.75 10.74
CA GLY A 250 -22.99 -15.00 9.75
C GLY A 250 -22.70 -13.50 9.65
N ALA A 251 -21.71 -12.96 10.36
CA ALA A 251 -21.23 -11.60 10.13
C ALA A 251 -20.49 -11.57 8.77
N ALA A 252 -20.92 -10.82 7.77
CA ALA A 252 -20.28 -10.83 6.46
C ALA A 252 -19.01 -9.95 6.40
N LEU A 253 -18.03 -10.18 7.29
CA LEU A 253 -16.85 -9.32 7.43
C LEU A 253 -15.75 -9.65 6.41
N ASP A 254 -15.05 -8.63 5.93
CA ASP A 254 -13.85 -8.81 5.12
C ASP A 254 -12.61 -9.09 5.98
N ILE A 255 -12.26 -10.38 6.10
CA ILE A 255 -11.10 -10.84 6.86
C ILE A 255 -9.77 -10.25 6.34
N ALA A 256 -9.64 -10.03 5.03
CA ALA A 256 -8.43 -9.46 4.46
C ALA A 256 -8.27 -7.99 4.89
N LEU A 257 -9.37 -7.23 4.88
CA LEU A 257 -9.41 -5.86 5.36
C LEU A 257 -9.11 -5.78 6.87
N ILE A 258 -9.74 -6.64 7.68
CA ILE A 258 -9.48 -6.73 9.13
C ILE A 258 -7.98 -6.93 9.39
N LYS A 259 -7.37 -7.92 8.73
CA LYS A 259 -5.96 -8.26 8.94
C LYS A 259 -5.05 -7.12 8.51
N ALA A 260 -5.29 -6.52 7.34
CA ALA A 260 -4.53 -5.41 6.80
C ALA A 260 -4.59 -4.17 7.71
N ALA A 261 -5.80 -3.75 8.09
CA ALA A 261 -6.00 -2.60 8.97
C ALA A 261 -5.43 -2.84 10.37
N ALA A 262 -5.55 -4.06 10.91
CA ALA A 262 -4.96 -4.43 12.19
C ALA A 262 -3.43 -4.43 12.18
N LEU A 263 -2.78 -4.88 11.11
CA LEU A 263 -1.33 -4.77 10.97
C LEU A 263 -0.87 -3.31 10.92
N LEU A 264 -1.66 -2.44 10.30
CA LEU A 264 -1.27 -1.06 10.01
C LEU A 264 -1.83 -0.02 10.99
N HIS A 265 -2.63 -0.40 11.99
CA HIS A 265 -3.34 0.54 12.87
C HIS A 265 -2.42 1.54 13.58
N ASP A 266 -1.21 1.12 13.93
CA ASP A 266 -0.20 1.90 14.64
C ASP A 266 0.98 2.29 13.74
N VAL A 267 0.86 2.22 12.41
CA VAL A 267 1.95 2.48 11.44
C VAL A 267 2.59 3.86 11.62
N ALA A 268 1.79 4.87 12.01
CA ALA A 268 2.24 6.24 12.23
C ALA A 268 2.51 6.58 13.72
N LYS A 269 2.59 5.58 14.59
CA LYS A 269 2.73 5.77 16.04
C LYS A 269 3.94 6.63 16.39
N GLY A 270 3.70 7.69 17.16
CA GLY A 270 4.71 8.70 17.54
C GLY A 270 4.61 10.00 16.74
N ARG A 271 3.80 10.05 15.68
CA ARG A 271 3.38 11.31 15.04
C ARG A 271 2.23 11.94 15.83
N PRO A 272 2.07 13.29 15.80
CA PRO A 272 0.86 13.94 16.30
C PRO A 272 -0.38 13.36 15.60
N HIS A 273 -1.44 13.07 16.35
CA HIS A 273 -2.67 12.45 15.83
C HIS A 273 -2.38 11.22 14.96
N HIS A 274 -1.63 10.25 15.50
CA HIS A 274 -1.09 9.13 14.72
C HIS A 274 -2.17 8.33 14.00
N GLU A 275 -3.39 8.24 14.55
CA GLU A 275 -4.53 7.64 13.88
C GLU A 275 -4.85 8.31 12.54
N ALA A 276 -4.98 9.64 12.53
CA ALA A 276 -5.25 10.42 11.32
C ALA A 276 -4.06 10.37 10.36
N ALA A 277 -2.84 10.52 10.88
CA ALA A 277 -1.62 10.44 10.08
C ALA A 277 -1.44 9.05 9.42
N GLY A 278 -1.86 7.98 10.11
CA GLY A 278 -1.87 6.62 9.57
C GLY A 278 -2.92 6.46 8.46
N GLY A 279 -4.13 6.98 8.67
CA GLY A 279 -5.17 7.01 7.63
C GLY A 279 -4.74 7.78 6.37
N GLU A 280 -4.18 8.98 6.55
CA GLU A 280 -3.66 9.81 5.46
C GLU A 280 -2.54 9.13 4.67
N LEU A 281 -1.60 8.47 5.37
CA LEU A 281 -0.54 7.68 4.75
C LEU A 281 -1.13 6.56 3.87
N LEU A 282 -2.08 5.80 4.40
CA LEU A 282 -2.69 4.68 3.67
C LEU A 282 -3.52 5.14 2.46
N SER A 283 -4.31 6.21 2.62
CA SER A 283 -5.07 6.76 1.50
C SER A 283 -4.15 7.32 0.41
N GLY A 284 -3.05 7.98 0.80
CA GLY A 284 -2.01 8.44 -0.14
C GLY A 284 -1.35 7.30 -0.93
N LEU A 285 -1.31 6.08 -0.37
CA LEU A 285 -0.84 4.87 -1.03
C LEU A 285 -1.93 4.15 -1.85
N GLY A 286 -3.18 4.61 -1.81
CA GLY A 286 -4.32 3.98 -2.47
C GLY A 286 -4.96 2.82 -1.69
N PHE A 287 -4.72 2.75 -0.37
CA PHE A 287 -5.28 1.75 0.54
C PHE A 287 -6.52 2.27 1.29
N ASP A 288 -7.46 2.89 0.57
CA ASP A 288 -8.55 3.69 1.15
C ASP A 288 -9.44 2.90 2.13
N ALA A 289 -9.70 1.61 1.86
CA ALA A 289 -10.51 0.78 2.75
C ALA A 289 -9.82 0.57 4.11
N ALA A 290 -8.52 0.28 4.11
CA ALA A 290 -7.75 0.15 5.35
C ALA A 290 -7.55 1.51 6.03
N ALA A 291 -7.36 2.59 5.26
CA ALA A 291 -7.19 3.95 5.74
C ALA A 291 -8.36 4.40 6.63
N ALA A 292 -9.60 4.12 6.22
CA ALA A 292 -10.80 4.47 6.98
C ALA A 292 -10.83 3.82 8.36
N ILE A 293 -10.44 2.54 8.46
CA ILE A 293 -10.38 1.82 9.74
C ILE A 293 -9.24 2.36 10.61
N VAL A 294 -8.05 2.55 10.04
CA VAL A 294 -6.88 3.05 10.78
C VAL A 294 -7.11 4.47 11.29
N ALA A 295 -7.76 5.35 10.53
CA ALA A 295 -8.10 6.70 10.99
C ALA A 295 -9.03 6.71 12.22
N ALA A 296 -9.89 5.68 12.36
CA ALA A 296 -10.89 5.59 13.41
C ALA A 296 -10.51 4.61 14.56
N HIS A 297 -9.30 4.04 14.57
CA HIS A 297 -9.00 2.89 15.44
C HIS A 297 -8.99 3.20 16.96
N ARG A 298 -8.98 4.47 17.38
CA ARG A 298 -8.96 4.86 18.81
C ARG A 298 -10.32 5.09 19.42
N ASP A 299 -11.27 5.58 18.61
CA ASP A 299 -12.59 5.99 19.04
C ASP A 299 -13.61 5.26 18.15
N CYS A 300 -14.28 4.28 18.74
CA CYS A 300 -15.24 3.43 18.06
C CYS A 300 -16.59 3.62 18.73
N GLU A 301 -17.36 4.60 18.26
CA GLU A 301 -18.76 4.72 18.67
C GLU A 301 -19.60 3.78 17.81
N LEU A 302 -20.35 2.92 18.48
CA LEU A 302 -21.20 1.92 17.89
C LEU A 302 -22.61 2.11 18.47
N ALA A 303 -23.54 2.52 17.61
CA ALA A 303 -24.96 2.57 17.97
C ALA A 303 -25.46 1.16 18.34
N ASP A 304 -26.46 1.06 19.22
CA ASP A 304 -26.90 -0.22 19.78
C ASP A 304 -27.44 -1.19 18.71
N ASP A 305 -27.99 -0.66 17.63
CA ASP A 305 -28.59 -1.40 16.51
C ASP A 305 -27.68 -1.55 15.27
N ALA A 306 -26.59 -0.79 15.18
CA ALA A 306 -25.68 -0.83 14.03
C ALA A 306 -24.96 -2.20 13.94
N PRO A 307 -24.80 -2.81 12.76
CA PRO A 307 -24.07 -4.08 12.63
C PRO A 307 -22.60 -3.94 13.05
N LEU A 308 -21.98 -5.05 13.47
CA LEU A 308 -20.53 -5.10 13.67
C LEU A 308 -19.84 -4.98 12.31
N THR A 309 -18.83 -4.12 12.23
CA THR A 309 -17.98 -3.95 11.04
C THR A 309 -16.54 -4.33 11.37
N GLU A 310 -15.68 -4.35 10.36
CA GLU A 310 -14.24 -4.59 10.48
C GLU A 310 -13.60 -3.62 11.47
N ARG A 311 -14.12 -2.39 11.57
CA ARG A 311 -13.63 -1.34 12.48
C ARG A 311 -13.73 -1.78 13.94
N GLU A 312 -14.87 -2.30 14.37
CA GLU A 312 -15.09 -2.76 15.75
C GLU A 312 -14.15 -3.92 16.11
N ILE A 313 -13.88 -4.81 15.15
CA ILE A 313 -13.00 -5.96 15.36
C ILE A 313 -11.55 -5.52 15.56
N VAL A 314 -11.05 -4.62 14.71
CA VAL A 314 -9.70 -4.06 14.86
C VAL A 314 -9.57 -3.25 16.15
N TYR A 315 -10.56 -2.41 16.46
CA TYR A 315 -10.62 -1.62 17.70
C TYR A 315 -10.54 -2.50 18.95
N LEU A 316 -11.27 -3.62 18.97
CA LEU A 316 -11.30 -4.53 20.10
C LEU A 316 -10.00 -5.34 20.20
N ALA A 317 -9.47 -5.82 19.08
CA ALA A 317 -8.23 -6.59 19.03
C ALA A 317 -7.03 -5.81 19.60
N ASP A 318 -6.91 -4.51 19.32
CA ASP A 318 -5.85 -3.66 19.91
C ASP A 318 -5.89 -3.67 21.45
N LYS A 319 -7.09 -3.74 22.03
CA LYS A 319 -7.27 -3.73 23.48
C LYS A 319 -6.96 -5.07 24.13
N PHE A 320 -6.98 -6.16 23.37
CA PHE A 320 -6.61 -7.47 23.86
C PHE A 320 -5.09 -7.71 23.80
N VAL A 321 -4.32 -6.90 23.07
CA VAL A 321 -2.92 -7.21 22.78
C VAL A 321 -1.97 -6.20 23.40
N PHE A 322 -1.01 -6.68 24.20
CA PHE A 322 0.16 -5.90 24.59
C PHE A 322 1.43 -6.59 24.07
N GLY A 323 2.02 -6.05 23.00
CA GLY A 323 3.12 -6.73 22.32
C GLY A 323 2.65 -8.07 21.77
N ARG A 324 3.00 -9.18 22.42
CA ARG A 324 2.53 -10.53 22.06
C ARG A 324 1.60 -11.18 23.09
N TRP A 325 1.27 -10.47 24.16
CA TRP A 325 0.55 -11.00 25.31
C TRP A 325 -0.94 -10.67 25.22
N LEU A 326 -1.78 -11.63 25.60
CA LEU A 326 -3.20 -11.41 25.77
C LEU A 326 -3.45 -10.72 27.12
N VAL A 327 -4.04 -9.53 27.05
CA VAL A 327 -4.43 -8.73 28.22
C VAL A 327 -5.95 -8.51 28.15
N PRO A 328 -6.74 -9.00 29.14
CA PRO A 328 -8.17 -8.72 29.18
C PRO A 328 -8.45 -7.21 29.14
N VAL A 329 -9.50 -6.82 28.42
CA VAL A 329 -9.85 -5.41 28.19
C VAL A 329 -9.98 -4.65 29.53
N ALA A 330 -10.68 -5.23 30.50
CA ALA A 330 -10.85 -4.63 31.83
C ALA A 330 -9.50 -4.36 32.52
N SER A 331 -8.58 -5.32 32.48
CA SER A 331 -7.25 -5.21 33.08
C SER A 331 -6.40 -4.13 32.40
N ARG A 332 -6.46 -4.03 31.07
CA ARG A 332 -5.70 -3.02 30.30
C ARG A 332 -6.13 -1.59 30.65
N PHE A 333 -7.42 -1.36 30.89
CA PHE A 333 -7.92 -0.05 31.30
C PHE A 333 -7.66 0.26 32.78
N GLN A 334 -7.77 -0.74 33.66
CA GLN A 334 -7.48 -0.53 35.08
C GLN A 334 -6.05 -0.02 35.30
N GLN A 335 -5.07 -0.61 34.59
CA GLN A 335 -3.68 -0.14 34.63
C GLN A 335 -3.53 1.32 34.23
N LYS A 336 -4.25 1.76 33.18
CA LYS A 336 -4.22 3.18 32.76
C LYS A 336 -4.85 4.09 33.81
N LEU A 337 -5.96 3.67 34.44
CA LEU A 337 -6.57 4.43 35.54
C LEU A 337 -5.60 4.57 36.72
N ASP A 338 -4.88 3.50 37.07
CA ASP A 338 -3.88 3.53 38.15
C ASP A 338 -2.71 4.47 37.78
N LEU A 339 -2.27 4.46 36.52
CA LEU A 339 -1.19 5.33 36.00
C LEU A 339 -1.53 6.82 35.99
N PHE A 340 -2.80 7.17 35.76
CA PHE A 340 -3.29 8.56 35.66
C PHE A 340 -4.19 8.94 36.84
N ALA A 341 -4.11 8.23 37.97
CA ALA A 341 -4.98 8.45 39.12
C ALA A 341 -4.88 9.88 39.72
N ALA A 342 -3.75 10.56 39.49
CA ALA A 342 -3.52 11.94 39.93
C ALA A 342 -4.06 13.01 38.97
N ASP A 343 -4.64 12.63 37.82
CA ASP A 343 -5.20 13.53 36.81
C ASP A 343 -6.71 13.20 36.60
N PRO A 344 -7.62 13.98 37.22
CA PRO A 344 -9.06 13.70 37.17
C PRO A 344 -9.65 13.70 35.76
N ASP A 345 -9.18 14.59 34.89
CA ASP A 345 -9.69 14.73 33.52
C ASP A 345 -9.22 13.55 32.65
N ALA A 346 -7.95 13.16 32.79
CA ALA A 346 -7.43 11.96 32.15
C ALA A 346 -8.13 10.69 32.65
N ALA A 347 -8.34 10.57 33.96
CA ALA A 347 -9.04 9.43 34.56
C ALA A 347 -10.49 9.32 34.04
N ALA A 348 -11.23 10.43 33.97
CA ALA A 348 -12.59 10.47 33.43
C ALA A 348 -12.62 10.06 31.94
N ALA A 349 -11.66 10.54 31.14
CA ALA A 349 -11.56 10.14 29.73
C ALA A 349 -11.23 8.65 29.55
N ILE A 350 -10.34 8.10 30.38
CA ILE A 350 -10.01 6.67 30.38
C ILE A 350 -11.22 5.83 30.78
N ALA A 351 -11.99 6.27 31.79
CA ALA A 351 -13.21 5.59 32.23
C ALA A 351 -14.28 5.53 31.14
N ARG A 352 -14.53 6.64 30.42
CA ARG A 352 -15.45 6.65 29.26
C ARG A 352 -15.02 5.67 28.17
N ARG A 353 -13.73 5.67 27.83
CA ARG A 353 -13.17 4.72 26.83
C ARG A 353 -13.29 3.28 27.28
N ARG A 354 -13.12 2.99 28.57
CA ARG A 354 -13.33 1.65 29.15
C ARG A 354 -14.77 1.20 28.98
N GLN A 355 -15.74 2.05 29.34
CA GLN A 355 -17.15 1.72 29.21
C GLN A 355 -17.54 1.43 27.77
N ASN A 356 -17.06 2.26 26.83
CA ASN A 356 -17.29 2.04 25.41
C ASN A 356 -16.67 0.72 24.91
N ALA A 357 -15.44 0.42 25.30
CA ALA A 357 -14.79 -0.84 24.94
C ALA A 357 -15.53 -2.07 25.47
N LEU A 358 -16.07 -2.01 26.70
CA LEU A 358 -16.88 -3.08 27.28
C LEU A 358 -18.22 -3.25 26.54
N ARG A 359 -18.84 -2.16 26.06
CA ARG A 359 -20.04 -2.25 25.21
C ARG A 359 -19.76 -2.96 23.90
N VAL A 360 -18.68 -2.57 23.19
CA VAL A 360 -18.28 -3.23 21.94
C VAL A 360 -17.94 -4.70 22.19
N LEU A 361 -17.21 -5.01 23.27
CA LEU A 361 -16.90 -6.38 23.66
C LEU A 361 -18.17 -7.22 23.87
N ALA A 362 -19.13 -6.72 24.66
CA ALA A 362 -20.38 -7.44 24.92
C ALA A 362 -21.15 -7.75 23.62
N ARG A 363 -21.14 -6.82 22.65
CA ARG A 363 -21.76 -7.04 21.34
C ARG A 363 -21.03 -8.10 20.50
N VAL A 364 -19.69 -8.08 20.53
CA VAL A 364 -18.88 -9.10 19.87
C VAL A 364 -19.11 -10.47 20.50
N GLU A 365 -19.10 -10.58 21.83
CA GLU A 365 -19.34 -11.84 22.54
C GLU A 365 -20.75 -12.39 22.32
N ALA A 366 -21.76 -11.51 22.26
CA ALA A 366 -23.12 -11.89 21.91
C ALA A 366 -23.19 -12.49 20.49
N ALA A 367 -22.47 -11.90 19.53
CA ALA A 367 -22.41 -12.42 18.16
C ALA A 367 -21.56 -13.69 18.04
N LEU A 368 -20.52 -13.85 18.88
CA LEU A 368 -19.70 -15.05 18.95
C LEU A 368 -20.43 -16.23 19.62
N GLY A 369 -21.36 -15.95 20.54
CA GLY A 369 -21.96 -16.95 21.41
C GLY A 369 -21.00 -17.49 22.49
N ALA A 370 -19.85 -16.85 22.70
CA ALA A 370 -18.82 -17.24 23.65
C ALA A 370 -17.95 -16.02 24.05
N PRO A 371 -17.23 -16.09 25.18
CA PRO A 371 -16.26 -15.06 25.57
C PRO A 371 -15.17 -14.87 24.50
N ALA A 372 -14.79 -13.63 24.23
CA ALA A 372 -13.79 -13.31 23.20
C ALA A 372 -12.44 -13.93 23.55
N GLU A 373 -12.08 -13.98 24.83
CA GLU A 373 -10.86 -14.60 25.33
C GLU A 373 -10.77 -16.09 24.97
N THR A 374 -11.89 -16.81 24.89
CA THR A 374 -11.90 -18.23 24.48
C THR A 374 -11.47 -18.37 23.02
N VAL A 375 -11.98 -17.51 22.14
CA VAL A 375 -11.59 -17.48 20.72
C VAL A 375 -10.10 -17.10 20.58
N ILE A 376 -9.65 -16.12 21.35
CA ILE A 376 -8.26 -15.64 21.29
C ILE A 376 -7.28 -16.70 21.81
N ALA A 377 -7.62 -17.39 22.90
CA ALA A 377 -6.82 -18.48 23.44
C ALA A 377 -6.72 -19.64 22.45
N ALA A 378 -7.82 -19.98 21.76
CA ALA A 378 -7.83 -21.01 20.71
C ALA A 378 -6.92 -20.65 19.51
N ALA A 379 -6.71 -19.35 19.25
CA ALA A 379 -5.76 -18.87 18.24
C ALA A 379 -4.28 -18.92 18.69
N GLY A 380 -3.99 -19.52 19.85
CA GLY A 380 -2.63 -19.75 20.34
C GLY A 380 -2.03 -18.62 21.18
N PHE A 381 -2.82 -17.60 21.52
CA PHE A 381 -2.38 -16.55 22.45
C PHE A 381 -2.42 -17.05 23.89
N ARG A 382 -1.33 -16.83 24.64
CA ARG A 382 -1.27 -17.20 26.05
C ARG A 382 -1.88 -16.10 26.92
N PRO A 383 -2.89 -16.41 27.76
CA PRO A 383 -3.39 -15.47 28.75
C PRO A 383 -2.31 -15.16 29.78
N GLY A 384 -2.08 -13.87 30.05
CA GLY A 384 -1.21 -13.44 31.13
C GLY A 384 -0.74 -12.01 30.97
N PRO A 385 -0.58 -11.25 32.07
CA PRO A 385 0.01 -9.93 31.98
C PRO A 385 1.43 -10.05 31.41
N PRO A 386 1.86 -9.11 30.55
CA PRO A 386 3.26 -8.93 30.20
C PRO A 386 4.12 -8.94 31.47
N PRO A 387 5.36 -9.45 31.40
CA PRO A 387 6.29 -9.36 32.52
C PRO A 387 6.39 -7.91 33.02
N PRO A 388 6.51 -7.65 34.35
CA PRO A 388 6.60 -6.29 34.88
C PRO A 388 7.66 -5.41 34.19
N GLU A 389 8.78 -6.01 33.79
CA GLU A 389 9.86 -5.37 33.02
C GLU A 389 9.43 -4.89 31.63
N ALA A 390 8.44 -5.53 31.00
CA ALA A 390 7.90 -5.11 29.71
C ALA A 390 7.07 -3.82 29.86
N TYR A 391 6.38 -3.66 31.00
CA TYR A 391 5.69 -2.43 31.35
C TYR A 391 6.65 -1.30 31.68
N GLN A 392 7.71 -1.57 32.45
CA GLN A 392 8.73 -0.57 32.79
C GLN A 392 9.45 -0.04 31.55
N ARG A 393 9.88 -0.93 30.63
CA ARG A 393 10.49 -0.55 29.35
C ARG A 393 9.56 0.28 28.45
N ALA A 394 8.27 -0.05 28.42
CA ALA A 394 7.29 0.76 27.69
C ALA A 394 7.15 2.17 28.30
N ARG A 395 7.15 2.25 29.65
CA ARG A 395 7.07 3.51 30.40
C ARG A 395 8.28 4.41 30.17
N GLU A 396 9.48 3.84 30.13
CA GLU A 396 10.73 4.55 29.85
C GLU A 396 10.79 5.03 28.40
N GLY A 397 10.35 4.21 27.45
CA GLY A 397 10.27 4.57 26.03
C GLY A 397 9.25 5.66 25.71
N GLU A 398 8.12 5.72 26.43
CA GLU A 398 7.12 6.81 26.29
C GLU A 398 7.60 8.12 26.93
N ARG A 399 8.31 8.07 28.06
CA ARG A 399 8.92 9.25 28.68
C ARG A 399 10.03 9.84 27.82
N GLY A 400 10.94 9.02 27.30
CA GLY A 400 12.02 9.48 26.42
C GLY A 400 11.51 10.10 25.11
N ARG A 401 10.38 9.62 24.56
CA ARG A 401 9.74 10.24 23.38
C ARG A 401 9.09 11.59 23.71
N LYS A 402 8.43 11.73 24.86
CA LYS A 402 7.84 13.00 25.30
C LYS A 402 8.92 14.05 25.57
N GLU A 403 10.01 13.66 26.21
CA GLU A 403 11.17 14.53 26.48
C GLU A 403 11.87 14.95 25.17
N ALA A 404 12.03 14.04 24.20
CA ALA A 404 12.58 14.36 22.88
C ALA A 404 11.66 15.28 22.04
N SER A 405 10.34 15.19 22.22
CA SER A 405 9.37 16.07 21.56
C SER A 405 9.16 17.42 22.25
N GLY A 406 9.52 17.55 23.53
CA GLY A 406 9.40 18.77 24.33
C GLY A 406 10.61 19.71 24.26
N GLY A 407 11.74 19.27 23.70
CA GLY A 407 13.00 20.02 23.65
C GLY A 407 13.18 20.98 22.47
N ARG A 408 12.11 21.40 21.76
CA ARG A 408 12.19 22.42 20.69
C ARG A 408 11.17 23.53 20.90
N GLY A 409 11.21 24.13 22.08
CA GLY A 409 10.35 25.24 22.45
C GLY A 409 10.88 25.97 23.67
N GLU A 410 12.08 26.53 23.55
CA GLU A 410 12.49 27.76 24.24
C GLU A 410 13.13 28.70 23.23
#